data_AF-R9J869-F1
#
_entry.id   AF-R9J869-F1
#
_cell.length_a   1.000
_cell.length_b   1.000
_cell.length_c   1.000
_cell.angle_alpha   90.00
_cell.angle_beta   90.00
_cell.angle_gamma   90.00
#
_symmetry.space_group_name_H-M   'P 1'
#
loop_
_entity.id
_entity.type
_entity.pdbx_description
1 polymer ?
#
loop_
_entity_poly.entity_id
_entity_poly.type
_entity_poly.pdbx_seq_one_letter_code
_entity_poly.pdbx_strand_id
1 'polypeptide(L)'
;MVESDKIPSMLKNEMGDLGILRINGGFFAIISIWIVDRLGRLASMDLVCEDVRKERTEGMAGEIVYIKAERNVEVMEDDVLFKDMAKVYCADSHVAAKVKSLKVHRFSNEEQKRQVFSILKLIEMIQQACPGVTVENLGETDILVERVNVEKHKGFGQTLKIIFVACISFFGTAFTIMAFHNDVGINQVFEKVYELVMGEASSGYTILEFTYSIGLAAGIIVFFNHIGGRRITKDPTPIEVEMRVYEKDVNDALIETADREGKVIDVS
;
A
#
# COMPACT_ATOMS: atom_id res chain seq x y z
N MET A 1 32.21 23.18 -42.95
CA MET A 1 33.69 23.12 -42.87
C MET A 1 34.09 23.83 -41.58
N VAL A 2 35.02 23.25 -40.82
CA VAL A 2 35.52 23.62 -39.47
C VAL A 2 34.85 22.88 -38.28
N GLU A 3 35.38 21.68 -38.03
CA GLU A 3 36.12 21.19 -36.84
C GLU A 3 35.90 21.75 -35.41
N SER A 4 35.98 20.78 -34.47
CA SER A 4 36.56 20.78 -33.11
C SER A 4 35.73 21.37 -31.95
N ASP A 5 35.26 20.54 -31.01
CA ASP A 5 35.97 19.85 -29.91
C ASP A 5 36.03 20.67 -28.62
N LYS A 6 35.28 20.19 -27.60
CA LYS A 6 35.75 20.01 -26.22
C LYS A 6 34.64 19.41 -25.35
N ILE A 7 34.59 18.08 -25.31
CA ILE A 7 34.08 17.36 -24.14
C ILE A 7 35.33 16.94 -23.35
N PRO A 8 35.51 17.35 -22.09
CA PRO A 8 36.71 17.01 -21.36
C PRO A 8 36.75 15.52 -21.03
N SER A 9 37.76 14.88 -21.59
CA SER A 9 38.26 13.54 -21.33
C SER A 9 38.91 13.44 -19.95
N MET A 10 38.28 12.72 -19.02
CA MET A 10 38.95 12.07 -17.89
C MET A 10 38.07 10.89 -17.44
N LEU A 11 38.68 9.72 -17.18
CA LEU A 11 38.08 8.45 -16.73
C LEU A 11 37.64 7.44 -17.81
N LYS A 12 38.40 7.34 -18.89
CA LYS A 12 38.48 6.09 -19.68
C LYS A 12 39.94 5.74 -19.86
N ASN A 13 40.49 5.02 -18.88
CA ASN A 13 41.66 4.13 -18.94
C ASN A 13 42.26 3.98 -17.54
N GLU A 14 41.87 2.95 -16.80
CA GLU A 14 42.73 2.18 -15.88
C GLU A 14 42.11 0.77 -15.71
N MET A 15 41.91 0.09 -16.85
CA MET A 15 41.87 -1.37 -16.91
C MET A 15 42.97 -1.77 -17.88
N GLY A 16 44.15 -2.10 -17.33
CA GLY A 16 45.29 -2.48 -18.15
C GLY A 16 46.61 -2.47 -17.42
N ASP A 17 46.71 -3.13 -16.27
CA ASP A 17 47.92 -3.90 -16.00
C ASP A 17 47.69 -5.01 -14.98
N LEU A 18 47.87 -6.23 -15.45
CA LEU A 18 47.73 -7.48 -14.70
C LEU A 18 49.14 -8.07 -14.67
N GLY A 19 49.85 -7.90 -13.55
CA GLY A 19 51.27 -8.24 -13.48
C GLY A 19 51.85 -8.33 -12.07
N ILE A 20 51.56 -9.44 -11.39
CA ILE A 20 52.52 -10.23 -10.57
C ILE A 20 53.29 -9.52 -9.43
N LEU A 21 52.86 -9.88 -8.20
CA LEU A 21 53.70 -10.24 -7.05
C LEU A 21 54.62 -9.17 -6.41
N ARG A 22 54.13 -8.54 -5.33
CA ARG A 22 54.94 -8.42 -4.09
C ARG A 22 54.06 -8.32 -2.84
N ILE A 23 53.96 -9.45 -2.16
CA ILE A 23 53.44 -9.58 -0.80
C ILE A 23 54.47 -8.92 0.12
N ASN A 24 54.16 -7.75 0.69
CA ASN A 24 54.58 -7.28 2.02
C ASN A 24 54.30 -5.77 2.20
N GLY A 25 53.42 -5.42 3.15
CA GLY A 25 53.45 -4.14 3.88
C GLY A 25 52.46 -3.03 3.47
N GLY A 26 51.92 -2.99 2.25
CA GLY A 26 51.18 -1.82 1.74
C GLY A 26 49.68 -1.73 2.07
N PHE A 27 49.03 -2.83 2.42
CA PHE A 27 47.56 -2.87 2.55
C PHE A 27 47.04 -2.18 3.83
N PHE A 28 47.86 -2.11 4.87
CA PHE A 28 47.50 -1.42 6.11
C PHE A 28 47.50 0.11 5.97
N ALA A 29 48.38 0.68 5.14
CA ALA A 29 48.49 2.13 4.99
C ALA A 29 47.26 2.75 4.31
N ILE A 30 46.68 2.07 3.31
CA ILE A 30 45.49 2.56 2.59
C ILE A 30 44.25 2.51 3.50
N ILE A 31 44.13 1.48 4.35
CA ILE A 31 43.03 1.37 5.32
C ILE A 31 43.14 2.45 6.40
N SER A 32 44.33 2.74 6.91
CA SER A 32 44.53 3.79 7.92
C SER A 32 44.21 5.19 7.39
N ILE A 33 44.60 5.51 6.15
CA ILE A 33 44.27 6.79 5.52
C ILE A 33 42.75 6.91 5.29
N TRP A 34 42.10 5.85 4.83
CA TRP A 34 40.64 5.86 4.61
C TRP A 34 39.86 6.00 5.92
N ILE A 35 40.33 5.41 7.02
CA ILE A 35 39.70 5.51 8.35
C ILE A 35 39.86 6.93 8.93
N VAL A 36 41.04 7.52 8.85
CA VAL A 36 41.28 8.88 9.38
C VAL A 36 40.53 9.94 8.57
N ASP A 37 40.45 9.80 7.25
CA ASP A 37 39.68 10.71 6.38
C ASP A 37 38.15 10.54 6.56
N ARG A 38 37.67 9.31 6.82
CA ARG A 38 36.26 9.05 7.16
C ARG A 38 35.88 9.63 8.53
N LEU A 39 36.76 9.55 9.51
CA LEU A 39 36.57 10.12 10.85
C LEU A 39 36.63 11.66 10.83
N GLY A 40 37.51 12.25 10.03
CA GLY A 40 37.59 13.71 9.86
C GLY A 40 36.31 14.30 9.23
N ARG A 41 35.73 13.64 8.22
CA ARG A 41 34.45 14.07 7.62
C ARG A 41 33.24 13.90 8.52
N LEU A 42 33.24 12.93 9.43
CA LEU A 42 32.17 12.78 10.44
C LEU A 42 32.23 13.91 11.48
N ALA A 43 33.43 14.24 11.98
CA ALA A 43 33.61 15.32 12.94
C ALA A 43 33.28 16.72 12.35
N SER A 44 33.53 16.93 11.05
CA SER A 44 33.16 18.19 10.38
C SER A 44 31.64 18.29 10.13
N MET A 45 30.93 17.16 9.98
CA MET A 45 29.47 17.15 9.83
C MET A 45 28.76 17.41 11.17
N ASP A 46 29.31 16.88 12.26
CA ASP A 46 28.80 17.14 13.61
C ASP A 46 28.99 18.62 14.01
N LEU A 47 30.12 19.25 13.65
CA LEU A 47 30.37 20.68 13.89
C LEU A 47 29.45 21.60 13.07
N VAL A 48 29.18 21.27 11.80
CA VAL A 48 28.22 22.03 10.98
C VAL A 48 26.79 21.85 11.51
N CYS A 49 26.45 20.68 12.06
CA CYS A 49 25.16 20.46 12.73
C CYS A 49 25.06 21.20 14.07
N GLU A 50 26.14 21.33 14.84
CA GLU A 50 26.16 22.13 16.08
C GLU A 50 26.12 23.64 15.80
N ASP A 51 26.77 24.15 14.75
CA ASP A 51 26.70 25.57 14.39
C ASP A 51 25.32 25.96 13.84
N VAL A 52 24.68 25.11 13.03
CA VAL A 52 23.27 25.29 12.61
C VAL A 52 22.32 25.22 13.80
N ARG A 53 22.66 24.45 14.84
CA ARG A 53 21.87 24.36 16.09
C ARG A 53 22.05 25.58 16.99
N LYS A 54 23.20 26.26 16.94
CA LYS A 54 23.50 27.42 17.79
C LYS A 54 22.94 28.72 17.21
N GLU A 55 22.99 28.93 15.89
CA GLU A 55 22.45 30.14 15.25
C GLU A 55 20.91 30.23 15.24
N ARG A 56 20.17 29.12 15.39
CA ARG A 56 18.69 29.14 15.40
C ARG A 56 18.07 29.43 16.78
N THR A 57 18.88 29.63 17.83
CA THR A 57 18.37 29.86 19.20
C THR A 57 18.13 31.33 19.55
N GLU A 58 18.30 32.26 18.61
CA GLU A 58 18.02 33.67 18.80
C GLU A 58 17.10 34.21 17.70
N GLY A 59 15.85 33.79 17.73
CA GLY A 59 14.80 34.35 16.89
C GLY A 59 13.45 33.74 17.25
N MET A 60 12.53 34.57 17.74
CA MET A 60 11.14 34.22 18.06
C MET A 60 10.51 33.33 16.97
N ALA A 61 10.34 32.03 17.19
CA ALA A 61 9.64 31.14 16.27
C ALA A 61 9.01 29.96 17.01
N GLY A 62 7.70 29.75 16.84
CA GLY A 62 6.98 28.62 17.42
C GLY A 62 7.56 27.28 17.00
N GLU A 63 7.45 26.27 17.86
CA GLU A 63 7.99 24.94 17.57
C GLU A 63 7.25 24.28 16.40
N ILE A 64 7.99 23.60 15.53
CA ILE A 64 7.43 22.91 14.36
C ILE A 64 7.35 21.40 14.67
N VAL A 65 6.17 20.82 14.50
CA VAL A 65 5.91 19.38 14.58
C VAL A 65 5.65 18.84 13.19
N TYR A 66 6.49 17.90 12.78
CA TYR A 66 6.32 17.16 11.54
C TYR A 66 5.55 15.87 11.82
N ILE A 67 4.46 15.67 11.09
CA ILE A 67 3.66 14.45 11.15
C ILE A 67 3.70 13.73 9.81
N LYS A 68 3.84 12.41 9.85
CA LYS A 68 3.71 11.54 8.68
C LYS A 68 2.61 10.53 8.97
N ALA A 69 1.41 10.85 8.51
CA ALA A 69 0.24 9.99 8.62
C ALA A 69 0.33 8.79 7.67
N GLU A 70 -0.14 7.63 8.15
CA GLU A 70 -0.26 6.41 7.35
C GLU A 70 -1.67 6.31 6.73
N ARG A 71 -1.77 5.70 5.54
CA ARG A 71 -3.05 5.63 4.81
C ARG A 71 -4.06 4.67 5.44
N ASN A 72 -3.56 3.53 5.93
CA ASN A 72 -4.38 2.46 6.51
C ASN A 72 -3.71 1.94 7.78
N VAL A 73 -4.46 1.90 8.86
CA VAL A 73 -3.99 1.57 10.20
C VAL A 73 -4.93 0.55 10.82
N GLU A 74 -4.39 -0.61 11.17
CA GLU A 74 -5.14 -1.66 11.85
C GLU A 74 -4.87 -1.60 13.36
N VAL A 75 -5.93 -1.41 14.15
CA VAL A 75 -5.82 -1.28 15.62
C VAL A 75 -6.54 -2.45 16.28
N MET A 76 -5.86 -3.09 17.24
CA MET A 76 -6.41 -4.21 18.02
C MET A 76 -7.08 -3.75 19.32
N GLU A 77 -6.62 -2.62 19.88
CA GLU A 77 -7.14 -2.04 21.11
C GLU A 77 -8.32 -1.11 20.84
N ASP A 78 -9.18 -0.90 21.84
CA ASP A 78 -10.34 0.00 21.71
C ASP A 78 -9.92 1.48 21.64
N ASP A 79 -8.75 1.81 22.17
CA ASP A 79 -8.21 3.16 22.24
C ASP A 79 -7.19 3.37 21.12
N VAL A 80 -7.49 4.30 20.21
CA VAL A 80 -6.60 4.68 19.11
C VAL A 80 -5.74 5.86 19.57
N LEU A 81 -4.43 5.65 19.66
CA LEU A 81 -3.48 6.71 19.98
C LEU A 81 -2.91 7.31 18.70
N PHE A 82 -2.47 8.56 18.78
CA PHE A 82 -1.87 9.26 17.65
C PHE A 82 -0.67 8.52 17.07
N LYS A 83 0.15 7.90 17.93
CA LYS A 83 1.32 7.10 17.52
C LYS A 83 0.97 5.94 16.58
N ASP A 84 -0.26 5.44 16.66
CA ASP A 84 -0.72 4.32 15.84
C ASP A 84 -1.12 4.81 14.45
N MET A 85 -1.52 6.08 14.34
CA MET A 85 -1.99 6.70 13.09
C MET A 85 -0.90 7.42 12.30
N ALA A 86 0.11 7.96 12.98
CA ALA A 86 1.12 8.81 12.36
C ALA A 86 2.46 8.79 13.11
N LYS A 87 3.55 8.90 12.34
CA LYS A 87 4.89 9.15 12.89
C LYS A 87 5.06 10.63 13.18
N VAL A 88 5.60 10.94 14.35
CA VAL A 88 5.76 12.32 14.84
C VAL A 88 7.23 12.61 15.08
N TYR A 89 7.68 13.75 14.55
CA TYR A 89 9.01 14.31 14.78
C TYR A 89 8.87 15.78 15.20
N CYS A 90 9.57 16.17 16.26
CA CYS A 90 9.65 17.55 16.75
C CYS A 90 11.03 17.79 17.35
N ALA A 91 11.49 19.05 17.33
CA ALA A 91 12.73 19.45 17.97
C ALA A 91 12.68 19.28 19.51
N ASP A 92 11.52 19.53 20.12
CA ASP A 92 11.27 19.20 21.53
C ASP A 92 10.74 17.77 21.67
N SER A 93 11.49 16.95 22.40
CA SER A 93 11.10 15.58 22.73
C SER A 93 9.87 15.52 23.64
N HIS A 94 9.62 16.55 24.46
CA HIS A 94 8.47 16.59 25.35
C HIS A 94 7.17 16.81 24.57
N VAL A 95 7.16 17.77 23.63
CA VAL A 95 6.05 17.96 22.68
C VAL A 95 5.82 16.71 21.84
N ALA A 96 6.87 16.10 21.29
CA ALA A 96 6.75 14.87 20.51
C ALA A 96 6.13 13.70 21.30
N ALA A 97 6.55 13.50 22.55
CA ALA A 97 6.00 12.45 23.42
C ALA A 97 4.52 12.71 23.76
N LYS A 98 4.18 13.96 24.06
CA LYS A 98 2.80 14.37 24.36
C LYS A 98 1.88 14.11 23.17
N VAL A 99 2.28 14.51 21.97
CA VAL A 99 1.50 14.27 20.74
C VAL A 99 1.32 12.77 20.49
N LYS A 100 2.36 11.95 20.63
CA LYS A 100 2.28 10.48 20.45
C LYS A 100 1.28 9.81 21.41
N SER A 101 1.17 10.33 22.64
CA SER A 101 0.26 9.81 23.67
C SER A 101 -1.18 10.31 23.54
N LEU A 102 -1.48 11.21 22.60
CA LEU A 102 -2.81 11.78 22.44
C LEU A 102 -3.79 10.72 21.96
N LYS A 103 -4.89 10.58 22.70
CA LYS A 103 -5.98 9.67 22.37
C LYS A 103 -6.89 10.31 21.33
N VAL A 104 -6.88 9.76 20.13
CA VAL A 104 -7.59 10.31 18.97
C VAL A 104 -9.03 9.84 18.95
N HIS A 105 -9.25 8.54 19.16
CA HIS A 105 -10.59 7.96 19.13
C HIS A 105 -10.70 6.77 20.08
N ARG A 106 -11.93 6.47 20.50
CA ARG A 106 -12.24 5.23 21.20
C ARG A 106 -13.35 4.51 20.45
N PHE A 107 -13.04 3.33 19.92
CA PHE A 107 -14.06 2.51 19.29
C PHE A 107 -15.06 2.03 20.33
N SER A 108 -16.32 2.42 20.20
CA SER A 108 -17.42 1.80 20.95
C SER A 108 -17.80 0.46 20.31
N ASN A 109 -18.31 -0.49 21.09
CA ASN A 109 -18.72 -1.82 20.58
C ASN A 109 -19.86 -1.76 19.54
N GLU A 110 -20.58 -0.65 19.45
CA GLU A 110 -21.67 -0.43 18.48
C GLU A 110 -21.24 0.38 17.24
N GLU A 111 -20.00 0.88 17.19
CA GLU A 111 -19.51 1.69 16.07
C GLU A 111 -19.03 0.84 14.87
N GLN A 112 -19.00 1.47 13.69
CA GLN A 112 -18.46 0.83 12.50
C GLN A 112 -16.99 0.46 12.70
N LYS A 113 -16.61 -0.76 12.28
CA LYS A 113 -15.24 -1.28 12.39
C LYS A 113 -14.21 -0.47 11.59
N ARG A 114 -14.65 0.37 10.65
CA ARG A 114 -13.81 1.21 9.79
C ARG A 114 -14.22 2.66 9.98
N GLN A 115 -13.26 3.52 10.28
CA GLN A 115 -13.46 4.98 10.39
C GLN A 115 -12.37 5.71 9.61
N VAL A 116 -12.76 6.79 8.94
CA VAL A 116 -11.83 7.65 8.21
C VAL A 116 -11.62 8.93 9.00
N PHE A 117 -10.37 9.24 9.29
CA PHE A 117 -9.96 10.47 9.96
C PHE A 117 -9.22 11.37 8.98
N SER A 118 -9.65 12.62 8.88
CA SER A 118 -8.92 13.63 8.13
C SER A 118 -7.74 14.15 8.93
N ILE A 119 -6.61 14.39 8.27
CA ILE A 119 -5.40 14.97 8.87
C ILE A 119 -5.67 16.32 9.53
N LEU A 120 -6.63 17.10 9.01
CA LEU A 120 -7.01 18.38 9.60
C LEU A 120 -7.55 18.21 11.02
N LYS A 121 -8.31 17.14 11.27
CA LYS A 121 -8.81 16.82 12.61
C LYS A 121 -7.67 16.47 13.56
N LEU A 122 -6.67 15.75 13.04
CA LEU A 122 -5.45 15.41 13.79
C LEU A 122 -4.64 16.66 14.15
N ILE A 123 -4.48 17.58 13.20
CA ILE A 123 -3.78 18.86 13.41
C ILE A 123 -4.52 19.71 14.46
N GLU A 124 -5.85 19.79 14.38
CA GLU A 124 -6.68 20.49 15.36
C GLU A 124 -6.45 19.96 16.78
N MET A 125 -6.44 18.63 16.95
CA MET A 125 -6.17 18.00 18.26
C MET A 125 -4.77 18.29 18.79
N ILE A 126 -3.76 18.33 17.92
CA ILE A 126 -2.38 18.72 18.32
C ILE A 126 -2.36 20.16 18.79
N GLN A 127 -2.98 21.08 18.05
CA GLN A 127 -3.01 22.51 18.40
C GLN A 127 -3.76 22.76 19.70
N GLN A 128 -4.83 22.00 19.99
CA GLN A 128 -5.53 22.07 21.27
C GLN A 128 -4.68 21.56 22.44
N ALA A 129 -3.89 20.50 22.23
CA ALA A 129 -3.04 19.93 23.28
C ALA A 129 -1.74 20.73 23.52
N CYS A 130 -1.20 21.36 22.46
CA CYS A 130 0.04 22.11 22.47
C CYS A 130 -0.16 23.47 21.75
N PRO A 131 -0.67 24.49 22.47
CA PRO A 131 -0.85 25.82 21.89
C PRO A 131 0.50 26.44 21.52
N GLY A 132 0.61 27.03 20.33
CA GLY A 132 1.83 27.69 19.84
C GLY A 132 2.76 26.82 18.98
N VAL A 133 2.31 25.61 18.61
CA VAL A 133 3.03 24.69 17.73
C VAL A 133 2.50 24.80 16.29
N THR A 134 3.41 24.88 15.33
CA THR A 134 3.12 24.78 13.90
C THR A 134 3.20 23.31 13.47
N VAL A 135 2.18 22.80 12.79
CA VAL A 135 2.15 21.38 12.36
C VAL A 135 2.29 21.29 10.85
N GLU A 136 3.24 20.48 10.39
CA GLU A 136 3.46 20.18 8.97
C GLU A 136 3.17 18.70 8.69
N ASN A 137 2.28 18.42 7.73
CA ASN A 137 2.01 17.08 7.26
C ASN A 137 2.91 16.69 6.09
N LEU A 138 3.63 15.59 6.25
CA LEU A 138 4.49 14.95 5.25
C LEU A 138 3.94 13.60 4.77
N GLY A 139 2.76 13.20 5.27
CA GLY A 139 2.11 11.93 4.93
C GLY A 139 0.79 12.13 4.19
N GLU A 140 -0.08 11.13 4.30
CA GLU A 140 -1.39 11.14 3.67
C GLU A 140 -2.33 12.17 4.32
N THR A 141 -3.33 12.64 3.59
CA THR A 141 -4.33 13.58 4.09
C THR A 141 -5.50 12.91 4.79
N ASP A 142 -5.76 11.65 4.48
CA ASP A 142 -6.86 10.86 5.03
C ASP A 142 -6.34 9.51 5.51
N ILE A 143 -6.79 9.12 6.71
CA ILE A 143 -6.32 7.95 7.44
C ILE A 143 -7.51 7.02 7.64
N LEU A 144 -7.46 5.83 7.07
CA LEU A 144 -8.43 4.77 7.33
C LEU A 144 -7.96 3.97 8.54
N VAL A 145 -8.75 3.97 9.62
CA VAL A 145 -8.49 3.15 10.81
C VAL A 145 -9.50 2.01 10.84
N GLU A 146 -8.99 0.78 10.82
CA GLU A 146 -9.81 -0.43 10.93
C GLU A 146 -9.55 -1.14 12.27
N ARG A 147 -10.61 -1.35 13.04
CA ARG A 147 -10.59 -2.19 14.24
C ARG A 147 -10.60 -3.65 13.82
N VAL A 148 -9.44 -4.31 13.91
CA VAL A 148 -9.31 -5.72 13.59
C VAL A 148 -9.44 -6.53 14.87
N ASN A 149 -10.60 -7.19 15.05
CA ASN A 149 -10.72 -8.22 16.08
C ASN A 149 -10.13 -9.52 15.53
N VAL A 150 -8.84 -9.75 15.80
CA VAL A 150 -8.21 -11.04 15.51
C VAL A 150 -8.70 -12.03 16.56
N GLU A 151 -9.89 -12.59 16.36
CA GLU A 151 -10.28 -13.80 17.08
C GLU A 151 -9.27 -14.89 16.73
N LYS A 152 -8.28 -15.07 17.60
CA LYS A 152 -7.20 -16.04 17.52
C LYS A 152 -7.68 -17.48 17.69
N HIS A 153 -8.98 -17.75 17.50
CA HIS A 153 -9.51 -19.09 17.46
C HIS A 153 -9.40 -19.63 16.04
N LYS A 154 -8.22 -20.20 15.74
CA LYS A 154 -8.00 -21.13 14.64
C LYS A 154 -8.86 -22.39 14.87
N GLY A 155 -10.16 -22.28 14.63
CA GLY A 155 -11.11 -23.35 14.82
C GLY A 155 -11.19 -24.29 13.62
N PHE A 156 -11.78 -25.47 13.83
CA PHE A 156 -12.14 -26.43 12.78
C PHE A 156 -12.93 -25.80 11.62
N GLY A 157 -13.76 -24.78 11.92
CA GLY A 157 -14.51 -24.03 10.92
C GLY A 157 -13.62 -23.23 9.94
N GLN A 158 -12.45 -22.74 10.36
CA GLN A 158 -11.53 -22.04 9.45
C GLN A 158 -10.85 -23.02 8.50
N THR A 159 -10.44 -24.19 8.99
CA THR A 159 -9.89 -25.26 8.14
C THR A 159 -10.92 -25.73 7.12
N LEU A 160 -12.18 -25.92 7.52
CA LEU A 160 -13.26 -26.30 6.60
C LEU A 160 -13.47 -25.23 5.51
N LYS A 161 -13.46 -23.93 5.86
CA LYS A 161 -13.52 -22.84 4.88
C LYS A 161 -12.35 -22.88 3.91
N ILE A 162 -11.13 -23.10 4.39
CA ILE A 162 -9.93 -23.19 3.55
C ILE A 162 -10.05 -24.37 2.59
N ILE A 163 -10.44 -25.55 3.08
CA ILE A 163 -10.65 -26.75 2.25
C ILE A 163 -11.73 -26.48 1.20
N PHE A 164 -12.84 -25.87 1.59
CA PHE A 164 -13.93 -25.53 0.69
C PHE A 164 -13.49 -24.58 -0.44
N VAL A 165 -12.77 -23.51 -0.10
CA VAL A 165 -12.21 -22.57 -1.08
C VAL A 165 -11.19 -23.27 -1.98
N ALA A 166 -10.34 -24.13 -1.42
CA ALA A 166 -9.37 -24.92 -2.18
C ALA A 166 -10.05 -25.89 -3.16
N CYS A 167 -11.13 -26.57 -2.75
CA CYS A 167 -11.91 -27.44 -3.63
C CYS A 167 -12.56 -26.64 -4.76
N ILE A 168 -13.20 -25.50 -4.47
CA ILE A 168 -13.80 -24.65 -5.51
C ILE A 168 -12.73 -24.16 -6.49
N SER A 169 -11.58 -23.72 -6.00
CA SER A 169 -10.48 -23.29 -6.87
C SER A 169 -9.95 -24.44 -7.73
N PHE A 170 -9.76 -25.62 -7.15
CA PHE A 170 -9.24 -26.78 -7.86
C PHE A 170 -10.21 -27.27 -8.96
N PHE A 171 -11.47 -27.54 -8.59
CA PHE A 171 -12.48 -28.01 -9.54
C PHE A 171 -12.88 -26.93 -10.54
N GLY A 172 -12.96 -25.67 -10.10
CA GLY A 172 -13.26 -24.54 -10.98
C GLY A 172 -12.20 -24.38 -12.06
N THR A 173 -10.92 -24.34 -11.69
CA THR A 173 -9.83 -24.25 -12.67
C THR A 173 -9.75 -25.47 -13.59
N ALA A 174 -9.90 -26.69 -13.04
CA ALA A 174 -9.91 -27.91 -13.86
C ALA A 174 -11.07 -27.92 -14.86
N PHE A 175 -12.27 -27.51 -14.44
CA PHE A 175 -13.44 -27.38 -15.30
C PHE A 175 -13.21 -26.33 -16.39
N THR A 176 -12.66 -25.17 -16.04
CA THR A 176 -12.31 -24.11 -17.02
C THR A 176 -11.33 -24.62 -18.07
N ILE A 177 -10.27 -25.34 -17.66
CA ILE A 177 -9.29 -25.93 -18.59
C ILE A 177 -9.97 -26.95 -19.51
N MET A 178 -10.80 -27.83 -18.96
CA MET A 178 -11.51 -28.86 -19.73
C MET A 178 -12.47 -28.23 -20.76
N ALA A 179 -13.22 -27.20 -20.36
CA ALA A 179 -14.12 -26.46 -21.24
C ALA A 179 -13.37 -25.73 -22.37
N PHE A 180 -12.24 -25.09 -22.07
CA PHE A 180 -11.40 -24.44 -23.08
C PHE A 180 -10.75 -25.43 -24.04
N HIS A 181 -10.27 -26.56 -23.52
CA HIS A 181 -9.64 -27.59 -24.34
C HIS A 181 -10.64 -28.32 -25.25
N ASN A 182 -11.91 -28.38 -24.85
CA ASN A 182 -12.97 -29.01 -25.62
C ASN A 182 -13.67 -28.01 -26.58
N ASP A 183 -12.92 -27.15 -27.28
CA ASP A 183 -13.46 -26.16 -28.24
C ASP A 183 -14.68 -25.37 -27.70
N VAL A 184 -14.65 -24.98 -26.42
CA VAL A 184 -15.72 -24.24 -25.74
C VAL A 184 -17.07 -25.01 -25.68
N GLY A 185 -17.02 -26.34 -25.82
CA GLY A 185 -18.17 -27.24 -25.76
C GLY A 185 -18.53 -27.67 -24.33
N ILE A 186 -19.11 -26.78 -23.51
CA ILE A 186 -19.54 -27.13 -22.14
C ILE A 186 -20.49 -28.35 -22.13
N ASN A 187 -21.35 -28.46 -23.14
CA ASN A 187 -22.31 -29.58 -23.27
C ASN A 187 -21.60 -30.92 -23.47
N GLN A 188 -20.55 -30.96 -24.29
CA GLN A 188 -19.77 -32.18 -24.54
C GLN A 188 -19.00 -32.61 -23.28
N VAL A 189 -18.48 -31.64 -22.51
CA VAL A 189 -17.87 -31.90 -21.20
C VAL A 189 -18.87 -32.50 -20.24
N PHE A 190 -20.08 -31.94 -20.14
CA PHE A 190 -21.12 -32.47 -19.26
C PHE A 190 -21.65 -33.83 -19.69
N GLU A 191 -21.81 -34.08 -20.99
CA GLU A 191 -22.18 -35.39 -21.53
C GLU A 191 -21.15 -36.45 -21.16
N LYS A 192 -19.85 -36.16 -21.32
CA LYS A 192 -18.77 -37.09 -20.98
C LYS A 192 -18.65 -37.35 -19.48
N VAL A 193 -18.79 -36.30 -18.66
CA VAL A 193 -18.78 -36.45 -17.19
C VAL A 193 -20.02 -37.24 -16.73
N TYR A 194 -21.18 -36.99 -17.32
CA TYR A 194 -22.42 -37.72 -17.02
C TYR A 194 -22.29 -39.20 -17.39
N GLU A 195 -21.78 -39.51 -18.57
CA GLU A 195 -21.53 -40.88 -19.05
C GLU A 195 -20.56 -41.64 -18.13
N LEU A 196 -19.49 -40.98 -17.68
CA LEU A 196 -18.50 -41.58 -16.76
C LEU A 196 -19.07 -41.88 -15.37
N VAL A 197 -19.98 -41.04 -14.87
CA VAL A 197 -20.55 -41.18 -13.51
C VAL A 197 -21.76 -42.11 -13.49
N MET A 198 -22.66 -41.98 -14.47
CA MET A 198 -23.91 -42.74 -14.53
C MET A 198 -23.80 -44.03 -15.35
N GLY A 199 -22.76 -44.18 -16.18
CA GLY A 199 -22.54 -45.36 -17.02
C GLY A 199 -23.46 -45.46 -18.25
N GLU A 200 -24.31 -44.46 -18.48
CA GLU A 200 -25.23 -44.40 -19.62
C GLU A 200 -25.11 -43.06 -20.36
N ALA A 201 -25.41 -43.08 -21.66
CA ALA A 201 -25.38 -41.88 -22.49
C ALA A 201 -26.41 -40.84 -22.01
N SER A 202 -26.02 -39.58 -22.02
CA SER A 202 -26.87 -38.47 -21.62
C SER A 202 -28.10 -38.34 -22.51
N SER A 203 -29.30 -38.32 -21.92
CA SER A 203 -30.56 -38.06 -22.63
C SER A 203 -30.93 -36.58 -22.52
N GLY A 204 -30.32 -35.71 -23.34
CA GLY A 204 -30.68 -34.29 -23.41
C GLY A 204 -30.27 -33.49 -22.15
N TYR A 205 -31.19 -32.71 -21.58
CA TYR A 205 -30.91 -31.86 -20.41
C TYR A 205 -30.58 -32.68 -19.16
N THR A 206 -29.35 -32.56 -18.67
CA THR A 206 -28.87 -33.35 -17.53
C THR A 206 -29.06 -32.64 -16.19
N ILE A 207 -29.09 -33.43 -15.10
CA ILE A 207 -29.02 -32.92 -13.73
C ILE A 207 -27.74 -32.07 -13.50
N LEU A 208 -26.69 -32.34 -14.27
CA LEU A 208 -25.42 -31.63 -14.22
C LEU A 208 -25.56 -30.19 -14.75
N GLU A 209 -26.25 -30.00 -15.88
CA GLU A 209 -26.55 -28.69 -16.45
C GLU A 209 -27.45 -27.84 -15.54
N PHE A 210 -28.44 -28.49 -14.92
CA PHE A 210 -29.35 -27.81 -13.99
C PHE A 210 -28.61 -27.32 -12.73
N THR A 211 -27.80 -28.18 -12.12
CA THR A 211 -27.01 -27.84 -10.93
C THR A 211 -25.92 -26.82 -11.23
N TYR A 212 -25.28 -26.90 -12.41
CA TYR A 212 -24.34 -25.90 -12.88
C TYR A 212 -24.99 -24.52 -13.03
N SER A 213 -26.18 -24.45 -13.63
CA SER A 213 -26.91 -23.18 -13.82
C SER A 213 -27.29 -22.52 -12.49
N ILE A 214 -27.75 -23.31 -11.52
CA ILE A 214 -28.04 -22.81 -10.15
C ILE A 214 -26.75 -22.34 -9.47
N GLY A 215 -25.67 -23.12 -9.57
CA GLY A 215 -24.37 -22.78 -8.99
C GLY A 215 -23.79 -21.49 -9.57
N LEU A 216 -23.89 -21.31 -10.88
CA LEU A 216 -23.46 -20.10 -11.58
C LEU A 216 -24.29 -18.88 -11.17
N ALA A 217 -25.61 -19.01 -11.10
CA ALA A 217 -26.49 -17.94 -10.62
C ALA A 217 -26.18 -17.55 -9.16
N ALA A 218 -26.03 -18.54 -8.27
CA ALA A 218 -25.66 -18.30 -6.88
C ALA A 218 -24.28 -17.64 -6.74
N GLY A 219 -23.29 -18.09 -7.53
CA GLY A 219 -21.94 -17.53 -7.55
C GLY A 219 -21.93 -16.06 -7.95
N ILE A 220 -22.66 -15.70 -9.00
CA ILE A 220 -22.81 -14.30 -9.46
C ILE A 220 -23.47 -13.44 -8.39
N ILE A 221 -24.55 -13.91 -7.76
CA ILE A 221 -25.26 -13.18 -6.70
C ILE A 221 -24.35 -12.90 -5.49
N VAL A 222 -23.56 -13.90 -5.07
CA VAL A 222 -22.60 -13.75 -3.98
C VAL A 222 -21.45 -12.81 -4.37
N PHE A 223 -20.90 -12.95 -5.58
CA PHE A 223 -19.81 -12.12 -6.08
C PHE A 223 -20.18 -10.63 -6.10
N PHE A 224 -21.38 -10.31 -6.57
CA PHE A 224 -21.86 -8.93 -6.59
C PHE A 224 -22.43 -8.45 -5.26
N ASN A 225 -22.42 -9.29 -4.21
CA ASN A 225 -22.89 -8.93 -2.87
C ASN A 225 -24.33 -8.35 -2.89
N HIS A 226 -25.12 -8.74 -3.88
CA HIS A 226 -26.40 -8.13 -4.25
C HIS A 226 -27.49 -9.20 -4.31
N ILE A 227 -28.22 -9.39 -3.21
CA ILE A 227 -29.41 -10.24 -3.19
C ILE A 227 -30.63 -9.34 -3.42
N GLY A 228 -31.18 -9.40 -4.64
CA GLY A 228 -32.51 -8.87 -4.95
C GLY A 228 -32.78 -7.43 -4.47
N GLY A 229 -31.86 -6.49 -4.75
CA GLY A 229 -32.02 -5.08 -4.41
C GLY A 229 -31.50 -4.65 -3.03
N ARG A 230 -31.02 -5.57 -2.18
CA ARG A 230 -30.43 -5.24 -0.87
C ARG A 230 -28.95 -5.63 -0.82
N ARG A 231 -28.11 -4.69 -0.35
CA ARG A 231 -26.67 -4.91 -0.10
C ARG A 231 -26.51 -5.85 1.09
N ILE A 232 -25.76 -6.94 0.93
CA ILE A 232 -25.48 -7.88 2.04
C ILE A 232 -24.41 -7.29 2.98
N THR A 233 -23.51 -6.44 2.46
CA THR A 233 -22.45 -5.75 3.22
C THR A 233 -22.33 -4.28 2.82
N LYS A 234 -21.85 -3.42 3.75
CA LYS A 234 -21.69 -1.97 3.54
C LYS A 234 -20.43 -1.59 2.77
N ASP A 235 -19.51 -2.53 2.55
CA ASP A 235 -18.29 -2.31 1.77
C ASP A 235 -18.62 -2.13 0.27
N PRO A 236 -17.83 -1.28 -0.44
CA PRO A 236 -18.03 -1.08 -1.87
C PRO A 236 -17.86 -2.41 -2.61
N THR A 237 -18.72 -2.67 -3.59
CA THR A 237 -18.61 -3.89 -4.40
C THR A 237 -17.38 -3.81 -5.32
N PRO A 238 -16.79 -4.94 -5.74
CA PRO A 238 -15.63 -4.91 -6.65
C PRO A 238 -15.87 -4.09 -7.92
N ILE A 239 -17.07 -4.19 -8.51
CA ILE A 239 -17.46 -3.38 -9.68
C ILE A 239 -17.58 -1.88 -9.34
N GLU A 240 -18.04 -1.52 -8.14
CA GLU A 240 -18.10 -0.12 -7.72
C GLU A 240 -16.70 0.48 -7.55
N VAL A 241 -15.74 -0.32 -7.07
CA VAL A 241 -14.34 0.09 -6.98
C VAL A 241 -13.74 0.29 -8.38
N GLU A 242 -13.92 -0.67 -9.28
CA GLU A 242 -13.46 -0.58 -10.67
C GLU A 242 -14.07 0.62 -11.41
N MET A 243 -15.37 0.89 -11.23
CA MET A 243 -16.01 2.06 -11.82
C MET A 243 -15.43 3.38 -11.29
N ARG A 244 -15.11 3.48 -9.99
CA ARG A 244 -14.46 4.68 -9.44
C ARG A 244 -13.02 4.85 -9.94
N VAL A 245 -12.29 3.76 -10.12
CA VAL A 245 -10.94 3.80 -10.72
C VAL A 245 -11.05 4.25 -12.17
N TYR A 246 -11.96 3.66 -12.94
CA TYR A 246 -12.23 4.06 -14.33
C TYR A 246 -12.64 5.53 -14.45
N GLU A 247 -13.56 6.01 -13.61
CA GLU A 247 -13.95 7.42 -13.58
C GLU A 247 -12.77 8.34 -13.28
N LYS A 248 -11.91 7.95 -12.34
CA LYS A 248 -10.69 8.70 -12.02
C LYS A 248 -9.74 8.73 -13.21
N ASP A 249 -9.46 7.59 -13.83
CA ASP A 249 -8.56 7.48 -14.98
C ASP A 249 -9.08 8.29 -16.18
N VAL A 250 -10.39 8.31 -16.40
CA VAL A 250 -11.03 9.16 -17.42
C VAL A 250 -10.87 10.63 -17.09
N ASN A 251 -11.11 11.04 -15.84
CA ASN A 251 -10.94 12.43 -15.43
C ASN A 251 -9.48 12.88 -15.55
N ASP A 252 -8.53 12.06 -15.12
CA ASP A 252 -7.10 12.35 -15.23
C ASP A 252 -6.68 12.49 -16.71
N ALA A 253 -7.17 11.62 -17.59
CA ALA A 253 -6.93 11.73 -19.04
C ALA A 253 -7.56 12.99 -19.67
N LEU A 254 -8.75 13.38 -19.22
CA LEU A 254 -9.40 14.63 -19.66
C LEU A 254 -8.63 15.87 -19.19
N ILE A 255 -8.11 15.86 -17.97
CA ILE A 255 -7.28 16.94 -17.42
C ILE A 255 -5.97 17.05 -18.21
N GLU A 256 -5.28 15.93 -18.44
CA GLU A 256 -4.04 15.91 -19.24
C GLU A 256 -4.28 16.43 -20.66
N THR A 257 -5.42 16.07 -21.26
CA THR A 257 -5.79 16.56 -22.59
C THR A 257 -6.07 18.06 -22.58
N ALA A 258 -6.80 18.57 -21.57
CA ALA A 258 -7.08 20.00 -21.43
C ALA A 258 -5.81 20.83 -21.20
N ASP A 259 -4.86 20.29 -20.45
CA ASP A 259 -3.53 20.89 -20.22
C ASP A 259 -2.72 20.96 -21.52
N ARG A 260 -2.69 19.87 -22.29
CA ARG A 260 -2.05 19.83 -23.62
C ARG A 260 -2.69 20.78 -24.63
N GLU A 261 -4.01 20.97 -24.56
CA GLU A 261 -4.75 21.87 -25.44
C GLU A 261 -4.74 23.33 -24.96
N GLY A 262 -4.12 23.64 -23.81
CA GLY A 262 -4.09 24.99 -23.24
C GLY A 262 -5.47 25.53 -22.85
N LYS A 263 -6.44 24.64 -22.60
CA LYS A 263 -7.83 24.99 -22.20
C LYS A 263 -8.01 25.01 -20.69
N VAL A 264 -6.91 25.04 -19.93
CA VAL A 264 -6.95 25.18 -18.48
C VAL A 264 -7.23 26.64 -18.15
N ILE A 265 -8.36 26.87 -17.48
CA ILE A 265 -8.70 28.19 -16.95
C ILE A 265 -7.95 28.32 -15.63
N ASP A 266 -6.77 28.95 -15.67
CA ASP A 266 -6.00 29.28 -14.48
C ASP A 266 -6.24 30.73 -14.05
N VAL A 267 -6.00 31.02 -12.77
CA VAL A 267 -6.20 32.36 -12.20
C VAL A 267 -5.16 33.32 -12.79
N SER A 268 -5.63 34.50 -13.23
CA SER A 268 -4.77 35.62 -13.66
C SER A 268 -4.17 36.39 -12.49
#